data_AF-A0A947ANI3-F1
#
_entry.id   AF-A0A947ANI3-F1
#
_cell.length_a   1.000
_cell.length_b   1.000
_cell.length_c   1.000
_cell.angle_alpha   90.00
_cell.angle_beta   90.00
_cell.angle_gamma   90.00
#
_symmetry.space_group_name_H-M   'P 1'
#
loop_
_entity.id
_entity.type
_entity.pdbx_description
1 polymer ?
#
loop_
_entity_poly.entity_id
_entity_poly.type
_entity_poly.pdbx_seq_one_letter_code
_entity_poly.pdbx_strand_id
1 'polypeptide(L)' 'EIPDRHPSAEEMPTHDLILRKGILLIEYLCNLDQIKTKRVDLYALPLKIGGTEGACARVVAVEDLGETF' A
#
# COMPACT_ATOMS: atom_id res chain seq x y z
N GLU A 1 15.29 5.60 12.46
CA GLU A 1 15.26 6.98 12.99
C GLU A 1 14.30 7.78 12.13
N ILE A 2 13.54 8.72 12.73
CA ILE A 2 12.68 9.62 11.97
C ILE A 2 13.57 10.80 11.53
N PRO A 3 13.66 11.12 10.24
CA PRO A 3 14.49 12.22 9.77
C PRO A 3 14.00 13.57 10.32
N ASP A 4 14.94 14.47 10.66
CA ASP A 4 14.66 15.81 11.19
C ASP A 4 13.88 16.71 10.23
N ARG A 5 13.81 16.32 8.95
CA ARG A 5 13.16 17.05 7.86
C ARG A 5 12.20 16.15 7.11
N HIS A 6 11.03 16.69 6.76
CA HIS A 6 10.17 16.08 5.76
C HIS A 6 10.76 16.30 4.35
N PRO A 7 11.04 15.22 3.57
CA PRO A 7 11.59 15.35 2.22
C PRO A 7 10.62 16.10 1.29
N SER A 8 11.15 16.75 0.25
CA SER A 8 10.31 17.36 -0.77
C SER A 8 9.75 16.30 -1.71
N ALA A 9 8.73 16.66 -2.49
CA ALA A 9 8.16 15.76 -3.48
C ALA A 9 9.17 15.37 -4.57
N GLU A 10 10.08 16.28 -4.95
CA GLU A 10 11.15 15.97 -5.92
C GLU A 10 12.13 14.91 -5.41
N GLU A 11 12.30 14.81 -4.09
CA GLU A 11 13.13 13.79 -3.43
C GLU A 11 12.43 12.44 -3.29
N MET A 12 11.12 12.40 -3.55
CA MET A 12 10.27 11.20 -3.53
C MET A 12 9.62 10.97 -4.90
N PRO A 13 10.40 10.80 -5.98
CA PRO A 13 9.91 10.85 -7.36
C PRO A 13 8.82 9.83 -7.65
N THR A 14 8.87 8.64 -7.02
CA THR A 14 7.81 7.64 -7.14
C THR A 14 6.50 8.12 -6.53
N HIS A 15 6.55 8.67 -5.31
CA HIS A 15 5.38 9.20 -4.61
C HIS A 15 4.77 10.37 -5.38
N ASP A 16 5.61 11.33 -5.78
CA ASP A 16 5.20 12.51 -6.54
C ASP A 16 4.49 12.12 -7.85
N LEU A 17 5.07 11.18 -8.61
CA LEU A 17 4.50 10.76 -9.89
C LEU A 17 3.15 10.04 -9.74
N ILE A 18 3.04 9.07 -8.82
CA ILE A 18 1.88 8.17 -8.78
C ILE A 18 0.72 8.74 -7.97
N LEU A 19 1.00 9.45 -6.86
CA LEU A 19 -0.06 10.09 -6.06
C LEU A 19 -0.73 11.22 -6.85
N ARG A 20 0.02 11.99 -7.66
CA ARG A 20 -0.56 12.98 -8.59
C ARG A 20 -1.49 12.36 -9.64
N LYS A 21 -1.33 11.06 -9.93
CA LYS A 21 -2.19 10.29 -10.83
C LYS A 21 -3.35 9.60 -10.09
N GLY A 22 -3.50 9.83 -8.79
CA GLY A 22 -4.53 9.19 -7.96
C GLY A 22 -4.27 7.71 -7.69
N ILE A 23 -3.03 7.24 -7.89
CA ILE A 23 -2.64 5.86 -7.59
C ILE A 23 -2.14 5.80 -6.15
N LEU A 24 -2.82 5.01 -5.32
CA LEU A 24 -2.48 4.86 -3.90
C LEU A 24 -1.25 3.98 -3.71
N LEU A 25 -0.49 4.24 -2.65
CA LEU A 25 0.59 3.37 -2.17
C LEU A 25 0.15 2.60 -0.92
N ILE A 26 0.69 1.39 -0.79
CA ILE A 26 0.63 0.58 0.42
C ILE A 26 2.04 0.10 0.70
N GLU A 27 2.62 0.55 1.80
CA GLU A 27 4.01 0.30 2.16
C GLU A 27 4.11 -0.60 3.40
N TYR A 28 5.30 -1.18 3.61
CA TYR A 28 5.61 -2.03 4.77
C TYR A 28 4.71 -3.27 4.92
N LEU A 29 4.29 -3.86 3.80
CA LEU A 29 3.55 -5.13 3.80
C LEU A 29 4.41 -6.28 4.33
N CYS A 30 3.78 -7.18 5.08
CA CYS A 30 4.37 -8.44 5.54
C CYS A 30 3.73 -9.64 4.84
N ASN A 31 4.31 -10.83 5.03
CA ASN A 31 3.75 -12.12 4.59
C ASN A 31 3.51 -12.25 3.07
N LEU A 32 4.17 -11.43 2.25
CA LEU A 32 4.02 -11.49 0.78
C LEU A 32 4.46 -12.84 0.22
N ASP A 33 5.42 -13.51 0.87
CA ASP A 33 5.90 -14.85 0.55
C ASP A 33 4.85 -15.95 0.78
N GLN A 34 3.78 -15.65 1.53
CA GLN A 34 2.70 -16.59 1.80
C GLN A 34 1.66 -16.63 0.68
N ILE A 35 1.61 -15.63 -0.20
CA ILE A 35 0.71 -15.61 -1.36
C ILE A 35 1.15 -16.68 -2.36
N LYS A 36 0.26 -17.64 -2.68
CA LYS A 36 0.54 -18.78 -3.56
C LYS A 36 -0.10 -18.66 -4.94
N THR A 37 -1.09 -17.77 -5.08
CA THR A 37 -1.84 -17.54 -6.31
C THR A 37 -1.31 -16.32 -7.08
N LYS A 38 -1.60 -16.25 -8.38
CA LYS A 38 -1.21 -15.11 -9.22
C LYS A 38 -2.09 -13.87 -9.00
N ARG A 39 -3.30 -14.06 -8.46
CA ARG A 39 -4.30 -13.01 -8.25
C ARG A 39 -4.98 -13.25 -6.92
N VAL A 40 -5.16 -12.16 -6.18
CA VAL A 40 -5.82 -12.15 -4.88
C VAL A 40 -6.82 -11.02 -4.84
N ASP A 41 -7.86 -11.17 -4.03
CA ASP A 41 -8.68 -10.04 -3.63
C ASP A 41 -7.98 -9.29 -2.50
N LEU A 42 -7.57 -8.05 -2.78
CA LEU A 42 -6.86 -7.21 -1.83
C LEU A 42 -7.82 -6.25 -1.14
N TYR A 43 -7.89 -6.35 0.18
CA TYR A 43 -8.64 -5.43 1.04
C TYR A 43 -7.65 -4.57 1.82
N ALA A 44 -7.62 -3.27 1.53
CA ALA A 44 -6.84 -2.29 2.28
C ALA A 44 -7.80 -1.47 3.17
N LEU A 45 -7.72 -1.68 4.49
CA LEU A 45 -8.64 -1.11 5.48
C LEU A 45 -7.94 -0.03 6.32
N PRO A 46 -7.84 1.22 5.82
CA PRO A 46 -7.21 2.32 6.55
C PRO A 46 -8.09 2.84 7.69
N LEU A 47 -7.48 3.45 8.69
CA LEU A 47 -8.20 4.26 9.67
C LEU A 47 -8.86 5.46 8.97
N LYS A 48 -10.11 5.77 9.33
CA LYS A 48 -10.86 6.90 8.77
C LYS A 48 -10.44 8.22 9.45
N ILE A 49 -9.30 8.77 9.04
CA ILE A 49 -8.71 9.99 9.60
C ILE A 49 -8.72 11.08 8.51
N GLY A 50 -9.12 12.30 8.87
CA GLY A 50 -9.15 13.44 7.97
C GLY A 50 -7.89 14.29 8.06
N GLY A 51 -7.57 15.02 6.98
CA GLY A 51 -6.44 15.96 6.94
C GLY A 51 -5.06 15.31 6.85
N THR A 52 -4.99 14.03 6.48
CA THR A 52 -3.73 13.29 6.30
C THR A 52 -3.58 12.81 4.87
N GLU A 53 -2.33 12.60 4.44
CA GLU A 53 -2.01 12.03 3.10
C GLU A 53 -2.13 10.50 3.06
N GLY A 54 -2.19 9.87 4.25
CA GLY A 54 -2.35 8.43 4.42
C GLY A 54 -2.75 8.08 5.85
N ALA A 55 -2.93 6.79 6.11
CA ALA A 55 -3.23 6.26 7.45
C ALA A 55 -2.73 4.83 7.58
N CYS A 56 -2.45 4.39 8.81
CA CYS A 56 -2.21 2.98 9.10
C CYS A 56 -3.41 2.14 8.62
N ALA A 57 -3.11 1.04 7.92
CA ALA A 57 -4.13 0.17 7.37
C ALA A 57 -3.89 -1.28 7.78
N ARG A 58 -4.98 -2.02 8.01
CA ARG A 58 -4.94 -3.47 7.98
C ARG A 58 -5.13 -3.92 6.54
N VAL A 59 -4.11 -4.51 5.96
CA VAL A 59 -4.15 -5.01 4.58
C VAL A 59 -4.24 -6.53 4.61
N VAL A 60 -5.19 -7.09 3.87
CA VAL A 60 -5.44 -8.53 3.79
C VAL A 60 -5.57 -8.92 2.32
N ALA A 61 -4.85 -9.97 1.94
CA ALA A 61 -5.07 -10.67 0.68
C ALA A 61 -5.92 -11.91 0.95
N VAL A 62 -6.97 -12.11 0.16
CA VAL A 62 -7.78 -13.33 0.15
C VAL A 62 -7.47 -14.08 -1.13
N GLU A 63 -7.01 -15.32 -0.99
CA GLU A 63 -6.74 -16.20 -2.13
C GLU A 63 -7.96 -17.08 -2.40
N ASP A 64 -8.42 -17.12 -3.65
CA ASP A 64 -9.31 -18.18 -4.09
C ASP A 64 -8.47 -19.41 -4.39
N LEU A 65 -8.63 -20.47 -3.60
CA LEU A 65 -7.96 -21.75 -3.80
C LEU A 65 -8.71 -22.63 -4.81
N GLY A 66 -9.80 -22.12 -5.41
CA GLY A 66 -10.60 -22.75 -6.45
C GLY A 66 -9.98 -22.67 -7.85
N GLU A 67 -9.71 -23.86 -8.40
CA GLU A 67 -9.23 -24.22 -9.75
C GLU A 67 -7.98 -23.50 -10.28
N THR A 68 -6.85 -24.20 -10.15
CA THR A 68 -5.66 -24.11 -11.00
C THR A 68 -6.05 -24.02 -12.48
N PHE A 69 -5.72 -22.89 -13.12
CA PHE A 69 -5.69 -22.76 -14.58
C PHE A 69 -4.60 -23.63 -15.20
#